data_AF-A0A0Q9PF22-F1
#
_entry.id   AF-A0A0Q9PF22-F1
#
_cell.length_a   1.000
_cell.length_b   1.000
_cell.length_c   1.000
_cell.angle_alpha   90.00
_cell.angle_beta   90.00
_cell.angle_gamma   90.00
#
_symmetry.space_group_name_H-M   'P 1'
#
loop_
_entity.id
_entity.type
_entity.pdbx_description
1 polymer ?
#
loop_
_entity_poly.entity_id
_entity_poly.type
_entity_poly.pdbx_seq_one_letter_code
_entity_poly.pdbx_strand_id
1 'polypeptide(L)'
;MTLDQMPVITAVQERDIDLLLLEQLHASPAFVAWWCEQLELDGATFDGVWHSVHNADGETDVLLRVKVGSERVGVLIENKVAASEQHEQDLRYHRRGAQGIADGWFDRYVTCMCAPQTYLDGLAEHSQYVGRIAYERIADWFSQQNDAHSAWRKRVIDEAVKQGRRGYTKVVNDVVTAFHRDYFAYLCRTQPNLRMNPPGERGGQGHWIILWVEGWPARIRLNHKMKRGSIGGSVELGLFGFSQADIVQRVGQLPPDVVPITTGQYGSLAIRVPPLDYKTPLAPQIAALDEAFATMQRLGVYAKFFT
;
A
#
# COMPACT_ATOMS: atom_id res chain seq x y z
N MET A 1 -26.48 -13.93 14.60
CA MET A 1 -26.11 -14.12 13.19
C MET A 1 -25.73 -15.58 13.03
N THR A 2 -26.37 -16.32 12.12
CA THR A 2 -25.97 -17.70 11.81
C THR A 2 -24.84 -17.71 10.78
N LEU A 3 -24.12 -18.82 10.65
CA LEU A 3 -23.05 -18.95 9.64
C LEU A 3 -23.60 -18.71 8.22
N ASP A 4 -24.85 -19.12 7.96
CA ASP A 4 -25.54 -18.93 6.67
C ASP A 4 -25.85 -17.47 6.33
N GLN A 5 -25.78 -16.58 7.33
CA GLN A 5 -25.98 -15.13 7.16
C GLN A 5 -24.68 -14.38 6.92
N MET A 6 -23.52 -15.03 7.07
CA MET A 6 -22.22 -14.41 6.83
C MET A 6 -21.83 -14.55 5.35
N PRO A 7 -21.20 -13.51 4.77
CA PRO A 7 -20.63 -13.65 3.44
C PRO A 7 -19.51 -14.69 3.47
N VAL A 8 -19.51 -15.60 2.49
CA VAL A 8 -18.46 -16.64 2.37
C VAL A 8 -17.07 -16.00 2.18
N ILE A 9 -17.01 -14.84 1.54
CA ILE A 9 -15.80 -14.03 1.40
C ILE A 9 -16.16 -12.63 1.91
N THR A 10 -15.49 -12.16 2.97
CA THR A 10 -15.79 -10.86 3.59
C THR A 10 -15.21 -9.69 2.77
N ALA A 11 -14.01 -9.88 2.24
CA ALA A 11 -13.30 -8.94 1.38
C ALA A 11 -12.28 -9.71 0.55
N VAL A 12 -11.97 -9.19 -0.64
CA VAL A 12 -10.89 -9.68 -1.50
C VAL A 12 -9.79 -8.63 -1.53
N GLN A 13 -8.56 -9.03 -1.24
CA GLN A 13 -7.37 -8.18 -1.37
C GLN A 13 -6.70 -8.42 -2.73
N GLU A 14 -5.92 -7.46 -3.22
CA GLU A 14 -5.11 -7.63 -4.43
C GLU A 14 -4.31 -8.94 -4.39
N ARG A 15 -3.67 -9.24 -3.25
CA ARG A 15 -2.91 -10.48 -3.03
C ARG A 15 -3.71 -11.76 -3.26
N ASP A 16 -5.00 -11.78 -2.93
CA ASP A 16 -5.83 -12.96 -3.13
C ASP A 16 -6.01 -13.25 -4.62
N ILE A 17 -6.13 -12.18 -5.42
CA ILE A 17 -6.19 -12.27 -6.88
C ILE A 17 -4.82 -12.59 -7.47
N ASP A 18 -3.75 -12.00 -6.96
CA ASP A 18 -2.38 -12.27 -7.45
C ASP A 18 -2.05 -13.76 -7.34
N LEU A 19 -2.35 -14.38 -6.20
CA LEU A 19 -2.12 -15.81 -5.99
C LEU A 19 -3.06 -16.70 -6.81
N LEU A 20 -4.31 -16.27 -7.03
CA LEU A 20 -5.25 -16.97 -7.91
C LEU A 20 -4.75 -16.95 -9.36
N LEU A 21 -4.27 -15.80 -9.85
CA LEU A 21 -3.68 -15.66 -11.19
C LEU A 21 -2.40 -16.49 -11.30
N LEU A 22 -1.52 -16.44 -10.30
CA LEU A 22 -0.29 -17.23 -10.25
C LEU A 22 -0.60 -18.73 -10.36
N GLU A 23 -1.54 -19.22 -9.57
CA GLU A 23 -1.99 -20.61 -9.62
C GLU A 23 -2.56 -20.96 -11.00
N GLN A 24 -3.47 -20.14 -11.52
CA GLN A 24 -4.16 -20.44 -12.77
C GLN A 24 -3.23 -20.42 -13.99
N LEU A 25 -2.28 -19.48 -14.03
CA LEU A 25 -1.25 -19.37 -15.07
C LEU A 25 -0.26 -20.55 -15.02
N HIS A 26 -0.01 -21.13 -13.85
CA HIS A 26 0.79 -22.36 -13.73
C HIS A 26 -0.03 -23.62 -14.09
N ALA A 27 -1.28 -23.69 -13.65
CA ALA A 27 -2.06 -24.92 -13.68
C ALA A 27 -2.82 -25.16 -15.00
N SER A 28 -3.04 -24.12 -15.81
CA SER A 28 -3.90 -24.21 -17.00
C SER A 28 -3.24 -23.62 -18.25
N PRO A 29 -2.68 -24.47 -19.14
CA PRO A 29 -2.19 -24.03 -20.44
C PRO A 29 -3.27 -23.34 -21.29
N ALA A 30 -4.53 -23.77 -21.16
CA ALA A 30 -5.67 -23.14 -21.82
C ALA A 30 -5.92 -21.71 -21.32
N PHE A 31 -5.75 -21.47 -20.02
CA PHE A 31 -5.83 -20.12 -19.46
C PHE A 31 -4.67 -19.24 -19.94
N VAL A 32 -3.45 -19.78 -20.02
CA VAL A 32 -2.30 -19.04 -20.55
C VAL A 32 -2.53 -18.65 -22.02
N ALA A 33 -3.02 -19.57 -22.85
CA ALA A 33 -3.37 -19.28 -24.24
C ALA A 33 -4.42 -18.17 -24.33
N TRP A 34 -5.53 -18.33 -23.60
CA TRP A 34 -6.58 -17.31 -23.53
C TRP A 34 -6.06 -15.95 -23.06
N TRP A 35 -5.21 -15.92 -22.03
CA TRP A 35 -4.62 -14.68 -21.51
C TRP A 35 -3.75 -13.99 -22.56
N CYS A 36 -2.94 -14.75 -23.28
CA CYS A 36 -2.05 -14.23 -24.33
C CYS A 36 -2.83 -13.69 -25.53
N GLU A 37 -3.93 -14.32 -25.92
CA GLU A 37 -4.85 -13.79 -26.95
C GLU A 37 -5.40 -12.41 -26.55
N GLN A 38 -5.64 -12.15 -25.26
CA GLN A 38 -6.11 -10.83 -24.80
C GLN A 38 -5.07 -9.72 -24.96
N LEU A 39 -3.81 -10.08 -25.19
CA LEU A 39 -2.67 -9.18 -25.31
C LEU A 39 -2.05 -9.24 -26.71
N GLU A 40 -2.73 -9.84 -27.69
CA GLU A 40 -2.23 -10.01 -29.07
C GLU A 40 -0.89 -10.79 -29.12
N LEU A 41 -0.71 -11.74 -28.20
CA LEU A 41 0.44 -12.64 -28.12
C LEU A 41 0.05 -14.04 -28.61
N ASP A 42 -0.56 -14.12 -29.79
CA ASP A 42 -1.02 -15.39 -30.37
C ASP A 42 0.11 -16.41 -30.55
N GLY A 43 -0.18 -17.68 -30.30
CA GLY A 43 0.81 -18.76 -30.37
C GLY A 43 1.86 -18.74 -29.25
N ALA A 44 1.68 -17.89 -28.23
CA ALA A 44 2.53 -17.88 -27.06
C ALA A 44 2.47 -19.22 -26.29
N THR A 45 3.62 -19.65 -25.78
CA THR A 45 3.74 -20.84 -24.91
C THR A 45 4.25 -20.45 -23.54
N PHE A 46 3.77 -21.11 -22.51
CA PHE A 46 4.15 -20.83 -21.12
C PHE A 46 5.65 -21.06 -20.88
N ASP A 47 6.33 -20.11 -20.22
CA ASP A 47 7.75 -20.21 -19.84
C ASP A 47 8.02 -19.89 -18.36
N GLY A 48 7.01 -19.49 -17.60
CA GLY A 48 7.07 -19.29 -16.16
C GLY A 48 6.19 -18.14 -15.68
N VAL A 49 5.86 -18.13 -14.39
CA VAL A 49 5.19 -16.99 -13.75
C VAL A 49 5.71 -16.83 -12.33
N TRP A 50 5.90 -15.57 -11.91
CA TRP A 50 6.44 -15.16 -10.62
C TRP A 50 5.53 -14.11 -9.99
N HIS A 51 5.51 -14.09 -8.66
CA HIS A 51 4.73 -13.15 -7.88
C HIS A 51 5.68 -12.20 -7.15
N SER A 52 5.30 -10.91 -7.06
CA SER A 52 6.00 -9.92 -6.24
C SER A 52 7.49 -9.78 -6.62
N VAL A 53 7.76 -9.57 -7.92
CA VAL A 53 9.13 -9.43 -8.43
C VAL A 53 9.62 -8.01 -8.16
N HIS A 54 10.61 -7.89 -7.27
CA HIS A 54 11.15 -6.61 -6.82
C HIS A 54 12.46 -6.22 -7.51
N ASN A 55 12.62 -4.93 -7.80
CA ASN A 55 13.89 -4.30 -8.10
C ASN A 55 13.95 -2.86 -7.54
N ALA A 56 14.99 -2.10 -7.90
CA ALA A 56 15.16 -0.72 -7.43
C ALA A 56 14.00 0.23 -7.79
N ASP A 57 13.22 -0.10 -8.83
CA ASP A 57 12.13 0.72 -9.36
C ASP A 57 10.73 0.30 -8.89
N GLY A 58 10.63 -0.73 -8.05
CA GLY A 58 9.38 -1.15 -7.41
C GLY A 58 9.11 -2.66 -7.51
N GLU A 59 7.82 -3.00 -7.44
CA GLU A 59 7.31 -4.38 -7.40
C GLU A 59 6.36 -4.63 -8.57
N THR A 60 6.54 -5.75 -9.28
CA THR A 60 5.57 -6.30 -10.22
C THR A 60 4.72 -7.34 -9.49
N ASP A 61 3.41 -7.11 -9.41
CA ASP A 61 2.49 -7.99 -8.67
C ASP A 61 2.55 -9.42 -9.22
N VAL A 62 2.37 -9.58 -10.54
CA VAL A 62 2.55 -10.85 -11.25
C VAL A 62 3.36 -10.64 -12.53
N LEU A 63 4.45 -11.38 -12.68
CA LEU A 63 5.24 -11.43 -13.91
C LEU A 63 5.01 -12.77 -14.60
N LEU A 64 4.30 -12.77 -15.72
CA LEU A 64 4.20 -13.93 -16.61
C LEU A 64 5.28 -13.83 -17.67
N ARG A 65 6.00 -14.93 -17.94
CA ARG A 65 6.88 -15.05 -19.10
C ARG A 65 6.35 -16.12 -20.04
N VAL A 66 6.28 -15.77 -21.31
CA VAL A 66 5.88 -16.67 -22.39
C VAL A 66 6.90 -16.63 -23.51
N LYS A 67 6.85 -17.63 -24.40
CA LYS A 67 7.63 -17.65 -25.64
C LYS A 67 6.72 -17.45 -26.85
N VAL A 68 7.03 -16.45 -27.66
CA VAL A 68 6.41 -16.22 -28.98
C VAL A 68 7.48 -16.51 -30.03
N GLY A 69 7.36 -17.65 -30.70
CA GLY A 69 8.46 -18.19 -31.51
C GLY A 69 9.69 -18.47 -30.65
N SER A 70 10.81 -17.81 -30.95
CA SER A 70 12.05 -17.91 -30.15
C SER A 70 12.19 -16.84 -29.07
N GLU A 71 11.36 -15.79 -29.09
CA GLU A 71 11.47 -14.66 -28.16
C GLU A 71 10.76 -14.96 -26.84
N ARG A 72 11.42 -14.66 -25.73
CA ARG A 72 10.81 -14.60 -24.40
C ARG A 72 10.16 -13.23 -24.23
N VAL A 73 8.89 -13.22 -23.88
CA VAL A 73 8.09 -12.01 -23.66
C VAL A 73 7.70 -11.97 -22.19
N GLY A 74 8.08 -10.89 -21.50
CA GLY A 74 7.62 -10.60 -20.13
C GLY A 74 6.30 -9.84 -20.15
N VAL A 75 5.26 -10.39 -19.55
CA VAL A 75 3.99 -9.71 -19.30
C VAL A 75 3.99 -9.27 -17.84
N LEU A 76 4.18 -7.96 -17.62
CA LEU A 76 4.20 -7.36 -16.29
C LEU A 76 2.77 -6.94 -15.94
N ILE A 77 2.15 -7.67 -15.02
CA ILE A 77 0.75 -7.51 -14.64
C ILE A 77 0.70 -6.70 -13.34
N GLU A 78 0.09 -5.51 -13.40
CA GLU A 78 -0.39 -4.79 -12.22
C GLU A 78 -1.82 -5.21 -11.95
N ASN A 79 -2.12 -5.51 -10.69
CA ASN A 79 -3.42 -5.97 -10.26
C ASN A 79 -4.09 -4.97 -9.32
N LYS A 80 -5.36 -4.63 -9.58
CA LYS A 80 -6.12 -3.65 -8.78
C LYS A 80 -7.53 -4.11 -8.50
N VAL A 81 -7.91 -4.11 -7.22
CA VAL A 81 -9.30 -4.32 -6.81
C VAL A 81 -10.00 -2.99 -6.58
N ALA A 82 -9.45 -2.14 -5.71
CA ALA A 82 -10.08 -0.85 -5.36
C ALA A 82 -9.08 0.26 -4.97
N ALA A 83 -7.79 -0.04 -4.83
CA ALA A 83 -6.79 0.97 -4.54
C ALA A 83 -6.58 1.90 -5.73
N SER A 84 -6.51 3.21 -5.51
CA SER A 84 -6.18 4.18 -6.56
C SER A 84 -4.77 3.95 -7.09
N GLU A 85 -4.56 4.26 -8.37
CA GLU A 85 -3.24 4.27 -9.00
C GLU A 85 -2.30 5.23 -8.27
N GLN A 86 -1.06 4.81 -8.05
CA GLN A 86 -0.04 5.68 -7.49
C GLN A 86 0.52 6.60 -8.60
N HIS A 87 1.01 7.78 -8.23
CA HIS A 87 1.65 8.70 -9.19
C HIS A 87 2.74 7.98 -10.00
N GLU A 88 2.70 8.13 -11.34
CA GLU A 88 3.65 7.54 -12.31
C GLU A 88 3.81 6.02 -12.22
N GLN A 89 2.78 5.30 -11.78
CA GLN A 89 2.86 3.85 -11.61
C GLN A 89 3.08 3.11 -12.95
N ASP A 90 2.39 3.54 -14.00
CA ASP A 90 2.58 3.08 -15.37
C ASP A 90 4.03 3.27 -15.87
N LEU A 91 4.63 4.44 -15.65
CA LEU A 91 6.04 4.72 -15.99
C LEU A 91 7.00 3.78 -15.26
N ARG A 92 6.72 3.45 -13.98
CA ARG A 92 7.54 2.47 -13.24
C ARG A 92 7.46 1.07 -13.85
N TYR A 93 6.33 0.68 -14.43
CA TYR A 93 6.20 -0.60 -15.14
C TYR A 93 7.07 -0.63 -16.40
N HIS A 94 7.12 0.46 -17.17
CA HIS A 94 8.00 0.54 -18.34
C HIS A 94 9.49 0.54 -17.97
N ARG A 95 9.89 1.26 -16.91
CA ARG A 95 11.26 1.21 -16.39
C ARG A 95 11.66 -0.21 -16.00
N ARG A 96 10.78 -0.94 -15.33
CA ARG A 96 11.00 -2.35 -14.96
C ARG A 96 11.06 -3.28 -16.16
N GLY A 97 10.19 -3.09 -17.15
CA GLY A 97 10.25 -3.85 -18.40
C GLY A 97 11.60 -3.67 -19.10
N ALA A 98 12.07 -2.42 -19.19
CA ALA A 98 13.39 -2.12 -19.75
C ALA A 98 14.53 -2.74 -18.93
N GLN A 99 14.47 -2.69 -17.60
CA GLN A 99 15.44 -3.34 -16.72
C GLN A 99 15.43 -4.87 -16.88
N GLY A 100 14.26 -5.50 -16.99
CA GLY A 100 14.14 -6.94 -17.21
C GLY A 100 14.74 -7.40 -18.55
N ILE A 101 14.70 -6.57 -19.59
CA ILE A 101 15.45 -6.80 -20.83
C ILE A 101 16.96 -6.72 -20.56
N ALA A 102 17.42 -5.66 -19.89
CA ALA A 102 18.84 -5.46 -19.58
C ALA A 102 19.42 -6.60 -18.72
N ASP A 103 18.63 -7.13 -17.80
CA ASP A 103 18.98 -8.26 -16.93
C ASP A 103 18.83 -9.63 -17.63
N GLY A 104 18.38 -9.65 -18.88
CA GLY A 104 18.24 -10.86 -19.70
C GLY A 104 17.10 -11.79 -19.29
N TRP A 105 16.12 -11.29 -18.53
CA TRP A 105 14.96 -12.09 -18.08
C TRP A 105 14.02 -12.45 -19.22
N PHE A 106 13.86 -11.55 -20.17
CA PHE A 106 13.06 -11.68 -21.39
C PHE A 106 13.62 -10.74 -22.47
N ASP A 107 13.24 -10.98 -23.73
CA ASP A 107 13.80 -10.26 -24.89
C ASP A 107 12.96 -9.01 -25.22
N ARG A 108 11.67 -9.02 -24.87
CA ARG A 108 10.77 -7.86 -24.89
C ARG A 108 9.69 -7.97 -23.80
N TYR A 109 8.91 -6.90 -23.60
CA TYR A 109 7.85 -6.91 -22.58
C TYR A 109 6.55 -6.24 -23.04
N VAL A 110 5.47 -6.53 -22.30
CA VAL A 110 4.16 -5.88 -22.36
C VAL A 110 3.74 -5.54 -20.92
N THR A 111 3.21 -4.34 -20.71
CA THR A 111 2.62 -3.92 -19.43
C THR A 111 1.12 -4.17 -19.47
N CYS A 112 0.55 -4.78 -18.44
CA CYS A 112 -0.87 -5.12 -18.39
C CYS A 112 -1.49 -4.65 -17.09
N MET A 113 -2.58 -3.88 -17.15
CA MET A 113 -3.44 -3.61 -16.00
C MET A 113 -4.54 -4.67 -15.93
N CYS A 114 -4.65 -5.34 -14.78
CA CYS A 114 -5.69 -6.31 -14.47
C CYS A 114 -6.57 -5.77 -13.34
N ALA A 115 -7.84 -5.46 -13.62
CA ALA A 115 -8.73 -4.83 -12.65
C ALA A 115 -10.21 -5.01 -13.01
N PRO A 116 -11.18 -4.67 -12.15
CA PRO A 116 -12.58 -4.55 -12.55
C PRO A 116 -12.75 -3.59 -13.74
N GLN A 117 -13.70 -3.87 -14.64
CA GLN A 117 -13.95 -3.02 -15.82
C GLN A 117 -14.16 -1.56 -15.42
N THR A 118 -14.92 -1.30 -14.34
CA THR A 118 -15.16 0.06 -13.84
C THR A 118 -13.89 0.79 -13.40
N TYR A 119 -12.86 0.07 -12.97
CA TYR A 119 -11.55 0.64 -12.67
C TYR A 119 -10.81 0.99 -13.96
N LEU A 120 -10.81 0.07 -14.93
CA LEU A 120 -10.17 0.26 -16.23
C LEU A 120 -10.77 1.43 -17.02
N ASP A 121 -12.09 1.61 -16.95
CA ASP A 121 -12.82 2.73 -17.56
C ASP A 121 -12.43 4.08 -16.93
N GLY A 122 -11.99 4.07 -15.67
CA GLY A 122 -11.54 5.25 -14.92
C GLY A 122 -10.05 5.55 -15.07
N LEU A 123 -9.27 4.71 -15.77
CA LEU A 123 -7.87 4.99 -16.04
C LEU A 123 -7.73 6.24 -16.91
N ALA A 124 -6.67 7.01 -16.67
CA ALA A 124 -6.35 8.15 -17.50
C ALA A 124 -6.23 7.73 -18.97
N GLU A 125 -6.74 8.55 -19.88
CA GLU A 125 -6.66 8.30 -21.34
C GLU A 125 -5.21 8.11 -21.82
N HIS A 126 -4.26 8.76 -21.14
CA HIS A 126 -2.83 8.69 -21.41
C HIS A 126 -2.07 7.64 -20.59
N SER A 127 -2.78 6.75 -19.88
CA SER A 127 -2.16 5.64 -19.14
C SER A 127 -1.34 4.76 -20.10
N GLN A 128 -0.09 4.48 -19.72
CA GLN A 128 0.85 3.80 -20.61
C GLN A 128 0.76 2.27 -20.60
N TYR A 129 -0.15 1.68 -19.81
CA TYR A 129 -0.39 0.23 -19.87
C TYR A 129 -0.88 -0.19 -21.26
N VAL A 130 -0.09 -1.04 -21.92
CA VAL A 130 -0.37 -1.53 -23.28
C VAL A 130 -1.55 -2.50 -23.26
N GLY A 131 -1.60 -3.39 -22.28
CA GLY A 131 -2.65 -4.38 -22.07
C GLY A 131 -3.63 -3.98 -20.98
N ARG A 132 -4.90 -4.35 -21.16
CA ARG A 132 -5.94 -4.22 -20.14
C ARG A 132 -6.80 -5.48 -20.11
N ILE A 133 -6.87 -6.15 -18.97
CA ILE A 133 -7.68 -7.34 -18.80
C ILE A 133 -8.66 -7.10 -17.64
N ALA A 134 -9.95 -7.10 -17.96
CA ALA A 134 -10.98 -6.92 -16.95
C ALA A 134 -11.20 -8.22 -16.16
N TYR A 135 -11.40 -8.10 -14.84
CA TYR A 135 -11.82 -9.22 -13.99
C TYR A 135 -13.08 -9.89 -14.51
N GLU A 136 -14.04 -9.13 -15.05
CA GLU A 136 -15.23 -9.68 -15.67
C GLU A 136 -14.91 -10.70 -16.77
N ARG A 137 -13.89 -10.45 -17.60
CA ARG A 137 -13.49 -11.40 -18.66
C ARG A 137 -12.85 -12.66 -18.08
N ILE A 138 -12.12 -12.55 -16.98
CA ILE A 138 -11.56 -13.69 -16.24
C ILE A 138 -12.70 -14.53 -15.64
N ALA A 139 -13.71 -13.87 -15.05
CA ALA A 139 -14.90 -14.54 -14.52
C ALA A 139 -15.70 -15.26 -15.62
N ASP A 140 -15.83 -14.64 -16.79
CA ASP A 140 -16.45 -15.26 -17.96
C ASP A 140 -15.67 -16.50 -18.43
N TRP A 141 -14.33 -16.43 -18.46
CA TRP A 141 -13.50 -17.59 -18.78
C TRP A 141 -13.74 -18.76 -17.81
N PHE A 142 -13.75 -18.49 -16.50
CA PHE A 142 -14.02 -19.52 -15.50
C PHE A 142 -15.43 -20.10 -15.61
N SER A 143 -16.42 -19.30 -16.04
CA SER A 143 -17.79 -19.78 -16.23
C SER A 143 -17.91 -20.85 -17.31
N GLN A 144 -16.95 -20.94 -18.22
CA GLN A 144 -16.95 -21.89 -19.34
C GLN A 144 -16.32 -23.25 -18.97
N GLN A 145 -15.58 -23.36 -17.87
CA GLN A 145 -14.79 -24.56 -17.55
C GLN A 145 -15.60 -25.69 -16.88
N ASN A 146 -16.86 -25.45 -16.51
CA ASN A 146 -17.81 -26.46 -15.99
C ASN A 146 -17.28 -27.37 -14.86
N ASP A 147 -16.45 -26.84 -13.97
CA ASP A 147 -15.89 -27.57 -12.83
C ASP A 147 -15.97 -26.78 -11.52
N ALA A 148 -15.88 -27.48 -10.39
CA ALA A 148 -16.04 -26.88 -9.06
C ALA A 148 -14.90 -25.90 -8.69
N HIS A 149 -13.69 -26.15 -9.21
CA HIS A 149 -12.51 -25.32 -8.97
C HIS A 149 -12.64 -23.97 -9.70
N SER A 150 -13.11 -23.98 -10.94
CA SER A 150 -13.40 -22.78 -11.72
C SER A 150 -14.62 -22.03 -11.17
N ALA A 151 -15.66 -22.74 -10.72
CA ALA A 151 -16.81 -22.11 -10.07
C ALA A 151 -16.40 -21.34 -8.80
N TRP A 152 -15.49 -21.89 -7.99
CA TRP A 152 -14.94 -21.20 -6.83
C TRP A 152 -14.09 -19.99 -7.20
N ARG A 153 -13.16 -20.13 -8.17
CA ARG A 153 -12.33 -19.01 -8.64
C ARG A 153 -13.16 -17.87 -9.21
N LYS A 154 -14.19 -18.19 -9.99
CA LYS A 154 -15.18 -17.21 -10.46
C LYS A 154 -15.80 -16.46 -9.29
N ARG A 155 -16.21 -17.15 -8.23
CA ARG A 155 -16.80 -16.51 -7.05
C ARG A 155 -15.85 -15.51 -6.39
N VAL A 156 -14.56 -15.84 -6.28
CA VAL A 156 -13.54 -14.91 -5.76
C VAL A 156 -13.41 -13.67 -6.65
N ILE A 157 -13.32 -13.85 -7.97
CA ILE A 157 -13.24 -12.75 -8.94
C ILE A 157 -14.51 -11.89 -8.91
N ASP A 158 -15.70 -12.49 -8.85
CA ASP A 158 -16.98 -11.77 -8.75
C ASP A 158 -17.04 -10.90 -7.49
N GLU A 159 -16.54 -11.38 -6.34
CA GLU A 159 -16.48 -10.56 -5.12
C GLU A 159 -15.49 -9.39 -5.26
N ALA A 160 -14.35 -9.60 -5.94
CA ALA A 160 -13.41 -8.52 -6.26
C ALA A 160 -14.04 -7.46 -7.17
N VAL A 161 -14.81 -7.88 -8.18
CA VAL A 161 -15.59 -6.97 -9.05
C VAL A 161 -16.61 -6.17 -8.24
N LYS A 162 -17.40 -6.84 -7.39
CA LYS A 162 -18.38 -6.16 -6.51
C LYS A 162 -17.71 -5.15 -5.58
N GLN A 163 -16.54 -5.50 -5.03
CA GLN A 163 -15.76 -4.61 -4.18
C GLN A 163 -15.23 -3.40 -4.95
N GLY A 164 -14.68 -3.61 -6.15
CA GLY A 164 -14.19 -2.52 -7.01
C GLY A 164 -15.29 -1.55 -7.46
N ARG A 165 -16.49 -2.06 -7.76
CA ARG A 165 -17.66 -1.22 -8.11
C ARG A 165 -18.13 -0.33 -6.97
N ARG A 166 -17.92 -0.75 -5.72
CA ARG A 166 -18.24 0.07 -4.53
C ARG A 166 -17.19 1.17 -4.28
N GLY A 167 -16.06 1.13 -5.00
CA GLY A 167 -14.86 1.91 -4.69
C GLY A 167 -14.24 1.51 -3.36
N TYR A 168 -13.09 2.10 -3.00
CA TYR A 168 -12.56 1.98 -1.65
C TYR A 168 -13.54 2.60 -0.65
N THR A 169 -14.47 1.80 -0.13
CA THR A 169 -15.30 2.21 0.99
C THR A 169 -14.44 2.08 2.23
N LYS A 170 -13.86 3.19 2.67
CA LYS A 170 -13.29 3.28 4.01
C LYS A 170 -14.38 2.86 4.98
N VAL A 171 -14.27 1.68 5.58
CA VAL A 171 -15.19 1.29 6.66
C VAL A 171 -14.89 2.25 7.80
N VAL A 172 -15.73 3.28 7.91
CA VAL A 172 -15.60 4.33 8.91
C VAL A 172 -15.69 3.64 10.26
N ASN A 173 -14.66 3.86 11.07
CA ASN A 173 -14.68 3.49 12.45
C ASN A 173 -14.96 4.77 13.24
N ASP A 174 -16.19 4.90 13.73
CA ASP A 174 -16.65 6.10 14.43
C ASP A 174 -15.82 6.37 15.68
N VAL A 175 -15.37 5.32 16.39
CA VAL A 175 -14.56 5.46 17.59
C VAL A 175 -13.17 6.03 17.26
N VAL A 176 -12.51 5.49 16.23
CA VAL A 176 -11.20 6.02 15.78
C VAL A 176 -11.35 7.43 15.20
N THR A 177 -12.45 7.70 14.49
CA THR A 177 -12.75 9.02 13.93
C THR A 177 -12.95 10.04 15.05
N ALA A 178 -13.74 9.71 16.07
CA ALA A 178 -13.97 10.54 17.25
C ALA A 178 -12.66 10.80 18.00
N PHE A 179 -11.85 9.76 18.25
CA PHE A 179 -10.55 9.91 18.89
C PHE A 179 -9.64 10.92 18.14
N HIS A 180 -9.56 10.81 16.80
CA HIS A 180 -8.75 11.73 16.00
C HIS A 180 -9.29 13.17 16.05
N ARG A 181 -10.62 13.35 16.04
CA ARG A 181 -11.26 14.67 16.16
C ARG A 181 -10.99 15.29 17.54
N ASP A 182 -11.12 14.51 18.61
CA ASP A 182 -10.85 14.96 19.98
C ASP A 182 -9.36 15.30 20.14
N TYR A 183 -8.47 14.50 19.55
CA TYR A 183 -7.03 14.78 19.53
C TYR A 183 -6.74 16.12 18.84
N PHE A 184 -7.33 16.34 17.67
CA PHE A 184 -7.17 17.59 16.91
C PHE A 184 -7.71 18.80 17.67
N ALA A 185 -8.91 18.70 18.23
CA ALA A 185 -9.51 19.77 19.01
C ALA A 185 -8.67 20.10 20.26
N TYR A 186 -8.17 19.07 20.94
CA TYR A 186 -7.30 19.25 22.10
C TYR A 186 -5.96 19.89 21.70
N LEU A 187 -5.31 19.42 20.63
CA LEU A 187 -4.09 20.01 20.06
C LEU A 187 -4.28 21.50 19.76
N CYS A 188 -5.33 21.87 19.02
CA CYS A 188 -5.60 23.27 18.65
C CYS A 188 -5.77 24.17 19.88
N ARG A 189 -6.33 23.63 20.97
CA ARG A 189 -6.55 24.39 22.21
C ARG A 189 -5.29 24.53 23.07
N THR A 190 -4.42 23.51 23.11
CA THR A 190 -3.33 23.44 24.10
C THR A 190 -1.93 23.59 23.52
N GLN A 191 -1.74 23.36 22.21
CA GLN A 191 -0.43 23.33 21.57
C GLN A 191 -0.33 24.32 20.40
N PRO A 192 -0.17 25.63 20.69
CA PRO A 192 -0.22 26.69 19.66
C PRO A 192 0.90 26.62 18.63
N ASN A 193 1.98 25.86 18.89
CA ASN A 193 3.13 25.72 17.99
C ASN A 193 3.09 24.43 17.16
N LEU A 194 2.21 23.49 17.48
CA LEU A 194 2.06 22.24 16.73
C LEU A 194 0.89 22.36 15.75
N ARG A 195 1.05 21.69 14.60
CA ARG A 195 0.05 21.64 13.54
C ARG A 195 -0.16 20.19 13.12
N MET A 196 -1.40 19.88 12.75
CA MET A 196 -1.76 18.68 12.01
C MET A 196 -2.90 19.04 11.06
N ASN A 197 -3.14 18.22 10.03
CA ASN A 197 -4.32 18.39 9.20
C ASN A 197 -5.59 18.03 9.99
N PRO A 198 -6.70 18.78 9.82
CA PRO A 198 -7.99 18.39 10.36
C PRO A 198 -8.35 16.95 9.95
N PRO A 199 -8.76 16.09 10.88
CA PRO A 199 -9.06 14.71 10.57
C PRO A 199 -10.41 14.55 9.87
N GLY A 200 -10.42 13.90 8.71
CA GLY A 200 -11.63 13.33 8.12
C GLY A 200 -12.02 11.99 8.78
N GLU A 201 -12.92 11.25 8.14
CA GLU A 201 -13.29 9.89 8.57
C GLU A 201 -12.06 8.98 8.63
N ARG A 202 -12.00 8.09 9.63
CA ARG A 202 -10.87 7.16 9.85
C ARG A 202 -11.33 5.71 9.80
N GLY A 203 -10.47 4.84 9.27
CA GLY A 203 -10.66 3.38 9.34
C GLY A 203 -10.06 2.83 10.63
N GLY A 204 -10.22 1.53 10.88
CA GLY A 204 -9.83 0.88 12.15
C GLY A 204 -8.33 0.84 12.49
N GLN A 205 -7.44 1.35 11.62
CA GLN A 205 -5.97 1.27 11.77
C GLN A 205 -5.29 2.65 11.98
N GLY A 206 -6.01 3.65 12.52
CA GLY A 206 -5.53 5.01 12.72
C GLY A 206 -4.54 5.22 13.88
N HIS A 207 -3.50 4.40 13.99
CA HIS A 207 -2.53 4.40 15.10
C HIS A 207 -1.37 5.40 14.96
N TRP A 208 -1.38 6.26 13.95
CA TRP A 208 -0.29 7.19 13.66
C TRP A 208 -0.84 8.58 13.33
N ILE A 209 -0.34 9.61 14.03
CA ILE A 209 -0.62 11.02 13.75
C ILE A 209 0.68 11.71 13.34
N ILE A 210 0.61 12.48 12.25
CA ILE A 210 1.72 13.27 11.73
C ILE A 210 1.47 14.73 12.10
N LEU A 211 2.46 15.35 12.73
CA LEU A 211 2.45 16.75 13.15
C LEU A 211 3.68 17.49 12.60
N TRP A 212 3.63 18.81 12.61
CA TRP A 212 4.76 19.68 12.29
C TRP A 212 4.69 20.98 13.09
N VAL A 213 5.80 21.71 13.09
CA VAL A 213 5.86 23.10 13.58
C VAL A 213 5.87 24.03 12.37
N GLU A 214 5.17 25.15 12.49
CA GLU A 214 5.12 26.18 11.44
C GLU A 214 6.54 26.72 11.15
N GLY A 215 6.88 26.84 9.87
CA GLY A 215 8.21 27.27 9.41
C GLY A 215 9.25 26.15 9.28
N TRP A 216 8.95 24.91 9.69
CA TRP A 216 9.85 23.79 9.39
C TRP A 216 9.81 23.40 7.91
N PRO A 217 10.96 23.00 7.31
CA PRO A 217 10.98 22.37 6.00
C PRO A 217 10.11 21.11 5.97
N ALA A 218 9.48 20.82 4.82
CA ALA A 218 8.59 19.66 4.65
C ALA A 218 9.25 18.30 4.96
N ARG A 219 10.58 18.25 4.92
CA ARG A 219 11.44 17.11 5.27
C ARG A 219 11.61 16.88 6.78
N ILE A 220 11.03 17.72 7.64
CA ILE A 220 11.04 17.57 9.10
C ILE A 220 9.61 17.45 9.59
N ARG A 221 9.30 16.33 10.27
CA ARG A 221 7.96 16.08 10.84
C ARG A 221 8.05 15.41 12.19
N LEU A 222 7.01 15.56 12.99
CA LEU A 222 6.80 14.80 14.21
C LEU A 222 5.80 13.67 13.94
N ASN A 223 6.06 12.51 14.48
CA ASN A 223 5.20 11.34 14.39
C ASN A 223 4.82 10.90 15.79
N HIS A 224 3.52 10.87 16.08
CA HIS A 224 3.00 10.21 17.27
C HIS A 224 2.47 8.84 16.88
N LYS A 225 3.21 7.79 17.26
CA LYS A 225 2.81 6.39 17.05
C LYS A 225 2.17 5.88 18.33
N MET A 226 0.89 5.56 18.22
CA MET A 226 0.05 5.04 19.30
C MET A 226 0.17 3.51 19.37
N LYS A 227 -0.47 2.90 20.36
CA LYS A 227 -0.39 1.45 20.59
C LYS A 227 -0.74 0.66 19.34
N ARG A 228 0.13 -0.27 18.92
CA ARG A 228 -0.17 -1.22 17.83
C ARG A 228 0.13 -2.64 18.28
N GLY A 229 -0.90 -3.39 18.66
CA GLY A 229 -0.73 -4.72 19.22
C GLY A 229 0.07 -4.67 20.54
N SER A 230 1.22 -5.36 20.57
CA SER A 230 2.18 -5.33 21.69
C SER A 230 3.17 -4.17 21.64
N ILE A 231 3.18 -3.37 20.57
CA ILE A 231 4.09 -2.23 20.41
C ILE A 231 3.52 -1.04 21.20
N GLY A 232 4.34 -0.49 22.10
CA GLY A 232 4.03 0.68 22.91
C GLY A 232 4.00 2.00 22.12
N GLY A 233 3.80 3.12 22.82
CA GLY A 233 3.77 4.44 22.21
C GLY A 233 5.17 5.02 21.96
N SER A 234 5.32 5.79 20.88
CA SER A 234 6.51 6.58 20.61
C SER A 234 6.18 7.93 20.00
N VAL A 235 7.04 8.91 20.27
CA VAL A 235 7.12 10.16 19.52
C VAL A 235 8.45 10.16 18.77
N GLU A 236 8.40 10.53 17.49
CA GLU A 236 9.58 10.52 16.62
C GLU A 236 9.71 11.84 15.86
N LEU A 237 10.91 12.41 15.82
CA LEU A 237 11.28 13.46 14.88
C LEU A 237 11.81 12.80 13.61
N GLY A 238 10.98 12.78 12.56
CA GLY A 238 11.34 12.25 11.25
C GLY A 238 12.12 13.25 10.42
N LEU A 239 13.26 12.81 9.89
CA LEU A 239 14.22 13.63 9.15
C LEU A 239 14.46 13.03 7.75
N PHE A 240 13.57 13.38 6.83
CA PHE A 240 13.58 12.83 5.47
C PHE A 240 14.84 13.28 4.72
N GLY A 241 15.52 12.33 4.07
CA GLY A 241 16.78 12.55 3.36
C GLY A 241 18.04 12.45 4.24
N PHE A 242 17.89 12.09 5.52
CA PHE A 242 19.01 11.80 6.42
C PHE A 242 18.94 10.35 6.88
N SER A 243 20.08 9.67 6.92
CA SER A 243 20.19 8.36 7.56
C SER A 243 20.31 8.49 9.08
N GLN A 244 20.14 7.39 9.81
CA GLN A 244 20.43 7.35 11.24
C GLN A 244 21.87 7.78 11.56
N ALA A 245 22.84 7.41 10.71
CA ALA A 245 24.24 7.78 10.88
C ALA A 245 24.45 9.29 10.72
N ASP A 246 23.82 9.91 9.72
CA ASP A 246 23.87 11.37 9.50
C ASP A 246 23.33 12.13 10.71
N ILE A 247 22.26 11.62 11.32
CA ILE A 247 21.63 12.23 12.50
C ILE A 247 22.61 12.22 13.68
N VAL A 248 23.21 11.07 13.98
CA VAL A 248 24.18 10.94 15.07
C VAL A 248 25.38 11.85 14.85
N GLN A 249 25.87 11.93 13.60
CA GLN A 249 27.00 12.79 13.27
C GLN A 249 26.68 14.29 13.45
N ARG A 250 25.48 14.73 13.06
CA ARG A 250 25.07 16.15 13.13
C ARG A 250 24.69 16.60 14.54
N VAL A 251 23.98 15.75 15.29
CA VAL A 251 23.46 16.10 16.60
C VAL A 251 24.50 15.87 17.71
N GLY A 252 25.39 14.89 17.51
CA GLY A 252 26.39 14.51 18.50
C GLY A 252 25.78 13.70 19.65
N GLN A 253 26.15 14.05 20.88
CA GLN A 253 25.73 13.30 22.06
C GLN A 253 24.25 13.49 22.37
N LEU A 254 23.51 12.39 22.42
CA LEU A 254 22.10 12.34 22.74
C LEU A 254 21.88 11.83 24.18
N PRO A 255 20.81 12.29 24.87
CA PRO A 255 20.39 11.68 26.12
C PRO A 255 20.03 10.19 25.93
N PRO A 256 20.18 9.33 26.96
CA PRO A 256 19.98 7.89 26.82
C PRO A 256 18.59 7.45 26.34
N ASP A 257 17.57 8.26 26.60
CA ASP A 257 16.18 7.99 26.23
C ASP A 257 15.79 8.52 24.83
N VAL A 258 16.70 9.24 24.16
CA VAL A 258 16.55 9.68 22.77
C VAL A 258 17.31 8.73 21.86
N VAL A 259 16.57 7.90 21.12
CA VAL A 259 17.14 6.82 20.32
C VAL A 259 17.09 7.18 18.83
N PRO A 260 18.24 7.29 18.15
CA PRO A 260 18.29 7.33 16.69
C PRO A 260 17.81 6.00 16.13
N ILE A 261 16.86 6.05 15.20
CA ILE A 261 16.30 4.86 14.54
C ILE A 261 16.21 5.08 13.03
N THR A 262 16.08 3.98 12.29
CA THR A 262 15.67 4.01 10.88
C THR A 262 14.17 3.75 10.80
N THR A 263 13.43 4.65 10.16
CA THR A 263 11.98 4.54 9.89
C THR A 263 11.74 4.56 8.39
N GLY A 264 11.38 3.40 7.83
CA GLY A 264 11.28 3.26 6.38
C GLY A 264 12.64 3.53 5.71
N GLN A 265 12.69 4.57 4.88
CA GLN A 265 13.89 4.96 4.13
C GLN A 265 14.63 6.18 4.72
N TYR A 266 14.26 6.65 5.92
CA TYR A 266 14.87 7.83 6.54
C TYR A 266 15.14 7.62 8.03
N GLY A 267 16.02 8.43 8.59
CA GLY A 267 16.39 8.43 10.00
C GLY A 267 15.42 9.24 10.86
N SER A 268 15.27 8.85 12.12
CA SER A 268 14.46 9.59 13.10
C SER A 268 15.11 9.58 14.47
N LEU A 269 14.79 10.58 15.30
CA LEU A 269 15.04 10.54 16.74
C LEU A 269 13.75 10.16 17.46
N ALA A 270 13.77 9.07 18.22
CA ALA A 270 12.59 8.51 18.87
C ALA A 270 12.71 8.55 20.40
N ILE A 271 11.59 8.82 21.06
CA ILE A 271 11.42 8.68 22.51
C ILE A 271 10.16 7.84 22.75
N ARG A 272 10.23 6.90 23.70
CA ARG A 272 9.06 6.13 24.13
C ARG A 272 8.17 6.99 25.02
N VAL A 273 6.87 6.88 24.81
CA VAL A 273 5.85 7.58 25.61
C VAL A 273 4.76 6.60 26.04
N PRO A 274 3.96 6.91 27.06
CA PRO A 274 2.79 6.09 27.40
C PRO A 274 1.90 5.87 26.17
N PRO A 275 1.47 4.62 25.91
CA PRO A 275 0.67 4.33 24.73
C PRO A 275 -0.74 4.91 24.85
N LEU A 276 -1.20 5.57 23.79
CA LEU A 276 -2.63 5.85 23.61
C LEU A 276 -3.32 4.68 22.91
N ASP A 277 -4.52 4.35 23.37
CA ASP A 277 -5.45 3.44 22.70
C ASP A 277 -6.49 4.26 21.92
N TYR A 278 -6.21 4.42 20.63
CA TYR A 278 -7.04 5.15 19.67
C TYR A 278 -8.37 4.44 19.34
N LYS A 279 -8.62 3.25 19.90
CA LYS A 279 -9.89 2.54 19.82
C LYS A 279 -10.78 2.75 21.04
N THR A 280 -10.38 3.65 21.94
CA THR A 280 -11.16 4.06 23.11
C THR A 280 -11.21 5.60 23.18
N PRO A 281 -12.15 6.21 23.93
CA PRO A 281 -12.25 7.66 24.03
C PRO A 281 -10.94 8.32 24.50
N LEU A 282 -10.68 9.56 24.03
CA LEU A 282 -9.45 10.28 24.38
C LEU A 282 -9.45 10.83 25.82
N ALA A 283 -10.61 11.26 26.33
CA ALA A 283 -10.74 11.92 27.63
C ALA A 283 -9.95 11.26 28.80
N PRO A 284 -10.02 9.93 29.03
CA PRO A 284 -9.26 9.28 30.10
C PRO A 284 -7.74 9.19 29.84
N GLN A 285 -7.27 9.55 28.65
CA GLN A 285 -5.89 9.40 28.20
C GLN A 285 -5.17 10.74 28.01
N ILE A 286 -5.80 11.86 28.40
CA ILE A 286 -5.25 13.21 28.21
C ILE A 286 -3.88 13.39 28.85
N ALA A 287 -3.63 12.83 30.04
CA ALA A 287 -2.32 12.93 30.68
C ALA A 287 -1.20 12.29 29.84
N ALA A 288 -1.47 11.13 29.23
CA ALA A 288 -0.53 10.47 28.32
C ALA A 288 -0.34 11.27 27.02
N LEU A 289 -1.39 11.93 26.53
CA LEU A 289 -1.30 12.83 25.39
C LEU A 289 -0.45 14.07 25.69
N ASP A 290 -0.61 14.68 26.86
CA ASP A 290 0.20 15.82 27.29
C ASP A 290 1.69 15.45 27.40
N GLU A 291 2.00 14.25 27.91
CA GLU A 291 3.36 13.73 27.92
C GLU A 291 3.93 13.55 26.50
N ALA A 292 3.12 13.05 25.57
CA ALA A 292 3.50 12.97 24.17
C ALA A 292 3.78 14.35 23.55
N PHE A 293 2.98 15.36 23.87
CA PHE A 293 3.22 16.73 23.41
C PHE A 293 4.48 17.35 24.02
N ALA A 294 4.71 17.17 25.32
CA ALA A 294 5.96 17.58 25.96
C ALA A 294 7.18 16.92 25.30
N THR A 295 7.05 15.63 24.96
CA THR A 295 8.07 14.86 24.24
C THR A 295 8.30 15.40 22.82
N MET A 296 7.24 15.77 22.10
CA MET A 296 7.33 16.40 20.78
C MET A 296 8.11 17.71 20.82
N GLN A 297 7.84 18.57 21.81
CA GLN A 297 8.58 19.81 22.01
C GLN A 297 10.05 19.53 22.33
N ARG A 298 10.31 18.52 23.18
CA ARG A 298 11.67 18.09 23.56
C ARG A 298 12.47 17.57 22.36
N LEU A 299 11.83 16.84 21.45
CA LEU A 299 12.46 16.38 20.20
C LEU A 299 12.60 17.52 19.18
N GLY A 300 11.64 18.45 19.14
CA GLY A 300 11.65 19.56 18.19
C GLY A 300 12.89 20.45 18.27
N VAL A 301 13.57 20.52 19.41
CA VAL A 301 14.82 21.28 19.57
C VAL A 301 15.95 20.79 18.66
N TYR A 302 15.90 19.52 18.22
CA TYR A 302 16.89 18.94 17.32
C TYR A 302 16.63 19.29 15.84
N ALA A 303 15.45 19.81 15.50
CA ALA A 303 15.14 20.20 14.12
C ALA A 303 16.14 21.22 13.56
N LYS A 304 16.67 22.11 14.40
CA LYS A 304 17.64 23.16 14.02
C LYS A 304 18.93 22.63 13.38
N PHE A 305 19.28 21.35 13.56
CA PHE A 305 20.45 20.74 12.92
C PHE A 305 20.19 20.28 11.47
N PHE A 306 18.93 20.38 11.03
CA PHE A 306 18.45 19.85 9.74
C PHE A 306 17.58 20.84 8.95
N THR A 307 17.29 22.02 9.52
CA THR A 307 16.61 23.14 8.85
C THR A 307 17.51 23.83 7.85
#